data_AF-W4LRE2-F1
#
_entry.id   AF-W4LRE2-F1
#
_cell.length_a   1.000
_cell.length_b   1.000
_cell.length_c   1.000
_cell.angle_alpha   90.00
_cell.angle_beta   90.00
_cell.angle_gamma   90.00
#
_symmetry.space_group_name_H-M   'P 1'
#
loop_
_entity.id
_entity.type
_entity.pdbx_description
1 polymer ?
#
loop_
_entity_poly.entity_id
_entity_poly.type
_entity_poly.pdbx_seq_one_letter_code
_entity_poly.pdbx_strand_id
1 'polypeptide(L)'
;LNVVTEGEGIPSAVLLRAVEPLQGLEVMSPRRGTARYADLTNGPGKLCQAFGIDRSLNQWELTQGQRLWLAEPRSESEIAIVATPRIGVTSAQELPLRFCDGASTCLSRRL
;
A
#
# COMPACT_ATOMS: atom_id res chain seq x y z
N LEU A 1 -4.42 3.30 3.76
CA LEU A 1 -3.67 2.93 4.97
C LEU A 1 -2.44 3.83 5.06
N ASN A 2 -2.34 4.67 6.09
CA ASN A 2 -1.14 5.46 6.37
C ASN A 2 -0.39 4.83 7.54
N VAL A 3 0.94 4.79 7.44
CA VAL A 3 1.83 4.38 8.52
C VAL A 3 2.54 5.63 9.03
N VAL A 4 2.38 5.94 10.32
CA VAL A 4 3.08 7.06 10.95
C VAL A 4 4.55 6.71 11.07
N THR A 5 5.43 7.65 10.71
CA THR A 5 6.88 7.40 10.61
C THR A 5 7.71 8.24 11.56
N GLU A 6 7.08 9.13 12.33
CA GLU A 6 7.74 10.04 13.26
C GLU A 6 7.04 10.02 14.62
N GLY A 7 7.71 10.58 15.64
CA GLY A 7 7.16 10.70 16.98
C GLY A 7 5.94 11.62 17.09
N GLU A 8 5.27 11.57 18.24
CA GLU A 8 4.12 12.42 18.53
C GLU A 8 4.45 13.91 18.32
N GLY A 9 3.54 14.63 17.67
CA GLY A 9 3.70 16.05 17.34
C GLY A 9 4.36 16.34 15.99
N ILE A 10 4.92 15.34 15.30
CA ILE A 10 5.51 15.49 13.96
C ILE A 10 4.60 14.83 12.91
N PRO A 11 3.91 15.60 12.04
CA PRO A 11 2.94 15.06 11.09
C PRO A 11 3.63 14.44 9.87
N SER A 12 4.16 13.23 10.02
CA SER A 12 4.82 12.46 8.96
C SER A 12 4.24 11.04 8.85
N ALA A 13 3.93 10.63 7.62
CA ALA A 13 3.40 9.31 7.34
C ALA A 13 3.67 8.87 5.91
N VAL A 14 3.70 7.55 5.70
CA VAL A 14 3.76 6.90 4.39
C VAL A 14 2.39 6.30 4.07
N LEU A 15 1.84 6.67 2.91
CA LEU A 15 0.62 6.06 2.38
C LEU A 15 0.96 4.79 1.59
N LEU A 16 0.45 3.64 2.01
CA LEU A 16 0.46 2.43 1.20
C LEU A 16 -0.59 2.54 0.09
N ARG A 17 -0.12 2.66 -1.15
CA ARG A 17 -0.97 2.92 -2.33
C ARG A 17 -1.37 1.66 -3.08
N ALA A 18 -0.46 0.69 -3.16
CA ALA A 18 -0.69 -0.59 -3.79
C ALA A 18 0.31 -1.61 -3.23
N VAL A 19 -0.03 -2.89 -3.33
CA VAL A 19 0.84 -4.01 -2.98
C VAL A 19 0.63 -5.11 -4.00
N GLU A 20 1.65 -5.94 -4.21
CA GLU A 20 1.48 -7.19 -4.94
C GLU A 20 0.81 -8.25 -4.04
N PRO A 21 -0.35 -8.82 -4.42
CA PRO A 21 -0.99 -9.86 -3.62
C PRO A 21 -0.24 -11.20 -3.71
N LEU A 22 0.39 -11.63 -2.62
CA LEU A 22 1.12 -12.92 -2.60
C LEU A 22 0.24 -14.12 -2.20
N GLN A 23 -0.72 -13.91 -1.30
CA GLN A 23 -1.56 -14.96 -0.70
C GLN A 23 -2.96 -14.42 -0.38
N GLY A 24 -3.94 -15.31 -0.21
CA GLY A 24 -5.30 -14.95 0.19
C GLY A 24 -6.18 -14.38 -0.93
N LEU A 25 -5.87 -14.69 -2.20
CA LEU A 25 -6.60 -14.20 -3.38
C LEU A 25 -8.09 -14.58 -3.35
N GLU A 26 -8.39 -15.76 -2.82
CA GLU A 26 -9.74 -16.31 -2.61
C GLU A 26 -10.56 -15.51 -1.60
N VAL A 27 -9.90 -14.81 -0.67
CA VAL A 27 -10.56 -13.90 0.29
C VAL A 27 -10.65 -12.49 -0.29
N MET A 28 -9.60 -12.04 -1.00
CA MET A 28 -9.56 -10.70 -1.60
C MET A 28 -10.58 -10.55 -2.73
N SER A 29 -10.74 -11.56 -3.59
CA SER A 29 -11.58 -11.47 -4.78
C SER A 29 -13.06 -11.20 -4.47
N PRO A 30 -13.70 -11.92 -3.51
CA PRO A 30 -15.07 -11.60 -3.08
C PRO A 30 -15.19 -10.21 -2.47
N ARG A 31 -14.23 -9.79 -1.64
CA ARG A 31 -14.23 -8.43 -1.03
C ARG A 31 -14.13 -7.33 -2.08
N ARG A 32 -13.47 -7.60 -3.21
CA ARG A 32 -13.26 -6.65 -4.30
C ARG A 32 -14.30 -6.75 -5.41
N GLY A 33 -15.10 -7.82 -5.45
CA GLY A 33 -16.05 -8.10 -6.52
C GLY A 33 -15.37 -8.36 -7.87
N THR A 34 -14.11 -8.82 -7.88
CA THR A 34 -13.36 -9.11 -9.10
C THR A 34 -12.30 -10.19 -8.84
N ALA A 35 -12.07 -11.06 -9.82
CA ALA A 35 -10.99 -12.04 -9.80
C ALA A 35 -9.74 -11.56 -10.57
N ARG A 36 -9.78 -10.35 -11.16
CA ARG A 36 -8.65 -9.80 -11.90
C ARG A 36 -7.54 -9.40 -10.93
N TYR A 37 -6.48 -10.22 -10.88
CA TYR A 37 -5.31 -10.06 -10.01
C TYR A 37 -4.81 -8.61 -9.91
N ALA A 38 -4.55 -7.98 -11.05
CA ALA A 38 -4.02 -6.62 -11.11
C ALA A 38 -4.96 -5.54 -10.53
N ASP A 39 -6.24 -5.84 -10.29
CA ASP A 39 -7.24 -4.90 -9.77
C ASP A 39 -7.58 -5.09 -8.28
N LEU A 40 -6.99 -6.12 -7.64
CA LEU A 40 -7.28 -6.45 -6.25
C LEU A 40 -6.79 -5.33 -5.32
N THR A 41 -5.54 -4.88 -5.53
CA THR A 41 -4.80 -4.03 -4.58
C THR A 41 -4.17 -2.81 -5.25
N ASN A 42 -4.50 -2.50 -6.51
CA ASN A 42 -3.94 -1.36 -7.27
C ASN A 42 -4.56 0.00 -6.88
N GLY A 43 -4.69 0.29 -5.59
CA GLY A 43 -5.17 1.57 -5.11
C GLY A 43 -5.38 1.58 -3.60
N PRO A 44 -5.25 2.73 -2.92
CA PRO A 44 -5.23 2.79 -1.46
C PRO A 44 -6.53 2.27 -0.83
N GLY A 45 -7.68 2.62 -1.39
CA GLY A 45 -8.98 2.08 -0.94
C GLY A 45 -9.19 0.62 -1.33
N LYS A 46 -8.71 0.21 -2.50
CA LYS A 46 -8.80 -1.17 -2.99
C LYS A 46 -7.98 -2.13 -2.11
N LEU A 47 -6.76 -1.72 -1.77
CA LEU A 47 -5.89 -2.41 -0.81
C LEU A 47 -6.61 -2.59 0.52
N CYS A 48 -7.17 -1.52 1.10
CA CYS A 48 -7.91 -1.65 2.35
C CYS A 48 -9.06 -2.65 2.25
N GLN A 49 -9.87 -2.58 1.19
CA GLN A 49 -10.97 -3.52 0.97
C GLN A 49 -10.50 -4.96 0.82
N ALA A 50 -9.48 -5.22 -0.01
CA ALA A 50 -8.94 -6.55 -0.24
C ALA A 50 -8.46 -7.20 1.08
N PHE A 51 -7.70 -6.43 1.88
CA PHE A 51 -7.16 -6.90 3.16
C PHE A 51 -8.20 -6.86 4.30
N GLY A 52 -9.38 -6.29 4.11
CA GLY A 52 -10.39 -6.15 5.17
C GLY A 52 -9.97 -5.16 6.25
N ILE A 53 -9.25 -4.12 5.86
CA ILE A 53 -8.78 -3.05 6.72
C ILE A 53 -9.85 -1.97 6.78
N ASP A 54 -10.35 -1.72 7.98
CA ASP A 54 -11.36 -0.71 8.27
C ASP A 54 -10.88 0.27 9.36
N ARG A 55 -11.78 1.12 9.84
CA ARG A 55 -11.47 2.14 10.86
C ARG A 55 -11.18 1.54 12.24
N SER A 56 -11.50 0.27 12.50
CA SER A 56 -11.16 -0.39 13.77
C SER A 56 -9.65 -0.60 13.94
N LEU A 57 -8.88 -0.47 12.85
CA LEU A 57 -7.42 -0.53 12.85
C LEU A 57 -6.75 0.86 12.86
N ASN A 58 -7.51 1.93 13.09
CA ASN A 58 -6.91 3.24 13.30
C ASN A 58 -6.08 3.24 14.58
N GLN A 59 -4.86 3.82 14.55
CA GLN A 59 -3.87 3.76 15.63
C GLN A 59 -3.40 2.34 15.99
N TRP A 60 -3.63 1.35 15.12
CA TRP A 60 -3.11 0.01 15.33
C TRP A 60 -1.59 -0.03 15.24
N GLU A 61 -0.95 -0.68 16.20
CA GLU A 61 0.50 -0.79 16.25
C GLU A 61 1.00 -1.92 15.34
N LEU A 62 1.62 -1.54 14.22
CA LEU A 62 2.06 -2.47 13.17
C LEU A 62 3.28 -3.32 13.58
N THR A 63 3.99 -2.95 14.65
CA THR A 63 5.19 -3.66 15.11
C THR A 63 4.90 -4.86 16.00
N GLN A 64 3.65 -5.06 16.43
CA GLN A 64 3.29 -6.14 17.35
C GLN A 64 3.19 -7.53 16.70
N GLY A 65 3.27 -7.63 15.36
CA GLY A 65 3.24 -8.93 14.67
C GLY A 65 1.88 -9.64 14.70
N GLN A 66 0.78 -8.91 14.94
CA GLN A 66 -0.57 -9.48 15.07
C GLN A 66 -1.59 -8.73 14.22
N ARG A 67 -2.57 -9.46 13.67
CA ARG A 67 -3.72 -8.99 12.86
C ARG A 67 -3.35 -8.22 11.58
N LEU A 68 -2.62 -7.12 11.70
CA LEU A 68 -2.00 -6.34 10.63
C LEU A 68 -0.61 -5.92 11.10
N TRP A 69 0.43 -6.33 10.37
CA TRP A 69 1.83 -6.02 10.68
C TRP A 69 2.65 -5.89 9.40
N LEU A 70 3.84 -5.31 9.53
CA LEU A 70 4.85 -5.29 8.47
C LEU A 70 5.87 -6.40 8.76
N ALA A 71 6.30 -7.10 7.71
CA ALA A 71 7.27 -8.18 7.81
C ALA A 71 8.37 -7.99 6.78
N GLU A 72 9.56 -8.49 7.11
CA GLU A 72 10.66 -8.60 6.16
C GLU A 72 10.25 -9.49 4.97
N PRO A 73 10.75 -9.19 3.75
CA PRO A 73 10.46 -10.00 2.59
C PRO A 73 11.02 -11.42 2.77
N ARG A 74 10.31 -12.42 2.21
CA ARG A 74 10.75 -13.83 2.28
C ARG A 74 11.98 -14.14 1.43
N SER A 75 12.29 -13.27 0.46
CA SER A 75 13.44 -13.37 -0.42
C SER A 75 13.91 -11.97 -0.82
N GLU A 76 15.21 -11.81 -1.01
CA GLU A 76 15.75 -10.61 -1.63
C GLU A 76 15.41 -10.63 -3.13
N SER A 77 14.66 -9.62 -3.55
CA SER A 77 14.41 -9.32 -4.96
C SER A 77 14.98 -7.94 -5.24
N GLU A 78 15.72 -7.77 -6.33
CA GLU A 78 16.14 -6.43 -6.76
C GLU A 78 14.89 -5.62 -7.14
N ILE A 79 14.58 -4.59 -6.36
CA ILE A 79 13.47 -3.66 -6.63
C ILE A 79 14.05 -2.40 -7.21
N ALA A 80 13.69 -2.09 -8.47
CA ALA A 80 14.02 -0.82 -9.09
C ALA A 80 13.06 0.27 -8.58
N ILE A 81 13.47 1.02 -7.55
CA ILE A 81 12.65 2.09 -6.98
C ILE A 81 12.60 3.28 -7.93
N VAL A 82 11.39 3.60 -8.41
CA VAL A 82 11.11 4.78 -9.24
C VAL A 82 10.36 5.81 -8.39
N ALA A 83 10.90 7.02 -8.34
CA ALA A 83 10.28 8.16 -7.67
C ALA A 83 9.52 9.03 -8.69
N THR A 84 8.29 9.41 -8.34
CA THR A 84 7.40 10.19 -9.21
C THR A 84 6.54 11.17 -8.41
N PRO A 85 5.90 12.15 -9.07
CA PRO A 85 4.80 12.92 -8.50
C PRO A 85 3.73 12.09 -7.81
N ARG A 86 3.18 12.65 -6.72
CA ARG A 86 2.03 12.07 -6.02
C ARG A 86 0.74 12.25 -6.84
N ILE A 87 -0.21 11.35 -6.63
CA ILE A 87 -1.48 11.33 -7.36
C ILE A 87 -2.60 11.77 -6.43
N GLY A 88 -3.44 12.69 -6.90
CA GLY A 88 -4.62 13.17 -6.18
C GLY A 88 -4.29 14.17 -5.06
N VAL A 89 -3.17 14.90 -5.19
CA VAL A 89 -2.79 15.98 -4.28
C VAL A 89 -2.91 17.32 -4.98
N THR A 90 -3.32 18.36 -4.25
CA THR A 90 -3.39 19.73 -4.77
C THR A 90 -2.13 20.54 -4.46
N SER A 91 -1.32 20.10 -3.51
CA SER A 91 -0.06 20.75 -3.10
C SER A 91 1.15 19.87 -3.40
N ALA A 92 2.31 20.51 -3.65
CA ALA A 92 3.59 19.84 -3.92
C ALA A 92 3.45 18.73 -4.98
N GLN A 93 2.78 19.06 -6.09
CA GLN A 93 2.46 18.14 -7.18
C GLN A 93 3.73 17.69 -7.91
N GLU A 94 4.71 18.57 -8.07
CA GLU A 94 5.97 18.28 -8.77
C GLU A 94 6.99 17.51 -7.93
N LEU A 95 6.80 17.42 -6.60
CA LEU A 95 7.76 16.75 -5.74
C LEU A 95 7.69 15.22 -5.93
N PRO A 96 8.84 14.52 -6.04
CA PRO A 96 8.91 13.08 -6.28
C PRO A 96 8.65 12.27 -5.00
N LEU A 97 7.47 12.45 -4.40
CA LEU A 97 7.07 11.87 -3.11
C LEU A 97 6.17 10.63 -3.28
N ARG A 98 6.20 9.99 -4.45
CA ARG A 98 5.58 8.67 -4.69
C ARG A 98 6.65 7.71 -5.20
N PHE A 99 6.92 6.67 -4.40
CA PHE A 99 7.90 5.63 -4.69
C PHE A 99 7.16 4.35 -5.14
N CYS A 100 7.62 3.73 -6.22
CA CYS A 100 7.03 2.54 -6.81
C CYS A 100 8.12 1.57 -7.25
N ASP A 101 7.81 0.28 -7.28
CA ASP A 101 8.61 -0.69 -8.04
C ASP A 101 8.38 -0.50 -9.55
N GLY A 102 9.45 -0.23 -10.29
CA GLY A 102 9.46 0.00 -11.74
C GLY A 102 8.94 -1.16 -12.58
N ALA A 103 9.07 -2.39 -12.09
CA ALA A 103 8.64 -3.59 -12.80
C ALA A 103 7.20 -4.01 -12.46
N SER A 104 6.57 -3.39 -11.46
CA SER A 104 5.31 -3.88 -10.91
C SER A 104 4.12 -3.69 -11.85
N THR A 105 3.34 -4.76 -12.02
CA THR A 105 2.06 -4.75 -12.76
C THR A 105 0.87 -4.32 -11.91
N CYS A 106 1.06 -4.20 -10.59
CA CYS A 106 0.01 -3.91 -9.61
C CYS A 106 -0.09 -2.42 -9.24
N LEU A 107 0.60 -1.54 -9.97
CA LEU A 107 0.61 -0.11 -9.67
C LEU A 107 -0.77 0.53 -9.86
N SER A 108 -1.15 1.41 -8.93
CA SER A 108 -2.42 2.14 -9.00
C SER A 108 -2.52 3.09 -10.20
N ARG A 109 -1.36 3.58 -10.64
CA ARG A 109 -1.17 4.35 -11.86
C ARG A 109 0.19 3.97 -12.40
N ARG A 110 0.21 3.54 -13.67
CA ARG A 110 1.43 3.14 -14.36
C ARG A 110 2.42 4.31 -14.37
N LEU A 111 3.71 3.96 -14.32
CA LEU A 111 4.81 4.89 -14.46
C LEU A 111 4.87 5.42 -15.89
#